data_AF-A0A9P6H2Z2-F1
#
_entry.id   AF-A0A9P6H2Z2-F1
#
_cell.length_a   1.000
_cell.length_b   1.000
_cell.length_c   1.000
_cell.angle_alpha   90.00
_cell.angle_beta   90.00
_cell.angle_gamma   90.00
#
_symmetry.space_group_name_H-M   'P 1'
#
loop_
_entity.id
_entity.type
_entity.pdbx_description
1 polymer ?
#
loop_
_entity_poly.entity_id
_entity_poly.type
_entity_poly.pdbx_seq_one_letter_code
_entity_poly.pdbx_strand_id
1 'polypeptide(L)'
;MEDSCFDIAFHGTLVEDCVQVKNIGKYKTIVFDRSEEYGCTFDDIEKLKSSRYVTDVEVFKYSKGFSIEALPMVLRPNGKLFNSLREAGVNNFSEYIVIDHHFLILEDSKYYRIPYTKTQLVDTAYFNFKERHLVNKLLEGEINLNELKDKLCDKTKRILFNGIVGDNTDYEACLREYLANFGSPPFLFPKHGYRDISENLSRSNAMCGTAYVLDKDIKIYSLAFNGEEDSTAECIFKSDAVEIKKEVSAIKEPSIAFSNTVKTRHEREQRTGSSEEDTELLERFNSVRINSDESDDISSDNEDISSDNDHTGQINEKIYTECCVNNSRKSNICFNPLGCDGETAERYPRDHLYTTPKNIVYNKPVDISLNKEKEGDIYFVKERSGYKQVLCITEIVSGSTDGRTPFNTPKMDSHESYTSSDYSKGDFDITQIKDIISKAKNGYNFLISSNFGNIFSKSLIDSATTPSNVFVRVLNVKEKLIQKRFFAFLYNGTSFIRVLSIDSSSRCCREGTFVIYLLKNDSKVDDRDLKLLKIHKCNVISDVSFQINEVLRYSSN
;
A
#
# COMPACT_ATOMS: atom_id res chain seq x y z
N MET A 1 -24.74 24.53 9.66
CA MET A 1 -23.61 24.04 10.48
C MET A 1 -22.62 25.16 10.62
N GLU A 2 -21.98 25.30 11.78
CA GLU A 2 -20.97 26.34 11.97
C GLU A 2 -19.68 25.99 11.23
N ASP A 3 -19.12 27.00 10.57
CA ASP A 3 -17.85 26.87 9.87
C ASP A 3 -16.75 26.48 10.85
N SER A 4 -16.02 25.42 10.50
CA SER A 4 -15.01 24.84 11.40
C SER A 4 -13.60 25.17 10.92
N CYS A 5 -12.76 25.64 11.84
CA CYS A 5 -11.39 26.06 11.54
C CYS A 5 -10.35 25.08 12.10
N PHE A 6 -9.35 24.73 11.30
CA PHE A 6 -8.27 23.78 11.61
C PHE A 6 -6.91 24.35 11.22
N ASP A 7 -5.85 23.87 11.88
CA ASP A 7 -4.49 24.22 11.49
C ASP A 7 -4.06 23.44 10.25
N ILE A 8 -4.40 22.14 10.22
CA ILE A 8 -3.99 21.20 9.17
C ILE A 8 -5.21 20.47 8.66
N ALA A 9 -5.35 20.42 7.34
CA ALA A 9 -6.24 19.51 6.65
C ALA A 9 -5.40 18.44 5.96
N PHE A 10 -5.75 17.17 6.15
CA PHE A 10 -5.05 16.04 5.57
C PHE A 10 -6.01 15.28 4.65
N HIS A 11 -5.62 15.07 3.39
CA HIS A 11 -6.43 14.33 2.43
C HIS A 11 -5.99 12.86 2.38
N GLY A 12 -6.90 11.94 2.70
CA GLY A 12 -6.68 10.50 2.60
C GLY A 12 -6.86 9.71 3.90
N THR A 13 -7.37 8.49 3.74
CA THR A 13 -7.65 7.55 4.84
C THR A 13 -7.08 6.16 4.62
N LEU A 14 -6.05 6.01 3.78
CA LEU A 14 -5.28 4.78 3.73
C LEU A 14 -4.57 4.54 5.07
N VAL A 15 -4.10 3.32 5.29
CA VAL A 15 -3.48 2.95 6.57
C VAL A 15 -2.27 3.83 6.86
N GLU A 16 -1.44 4.07 5.87
CA GLU A 16 -0.27 4.94 5.95
C GLU A 16 -0.65 6.40 6.21
N ASP A 17 -1.71 6.90 5.58
CA ASP A 17 -2.24 8.24 5.81
C ASP A 17 -2.62 8.41 7.29
N CYS A 18 -3.39 7.44 7.81
CA CYS A 18 -3.82 7.46 9.20
C CYS A 18 -2.65 7.33 10.20
N VAL A 19 -1.60 6.56 9.87
CA VAL A 19 -0.36 6.51 10.66
C VAL A 19 0.37 7.85 10.60
N GLN A 20 0.45 8.50 9.44
CA GLN A 20 1.08 9.80 9.28
C GLN A 20 0.35 10.89 10.07
N VAL A 21 -0.98 10.89 10.04
CA VAL A 21 -1.81 11.83 10.81
C VAL A 21 -1.50 11.75 12.31
N LYS A 22 -1.26 10.56 12.84
CA LYS A 22 -0.86 10.38 14.24
C LYS A 22 0.44 11.13 14.59
N ASN A 23 1.36 11.23 13.63
CA ASN A 23 2.65 11.88 13.79
C ASN A 23 2.59 13.42 13.67
N ILE A 24 1.46 13.98 13.21
CA ILE A 24 1.27 15.44 13.10
C ILE A 24 1.24 16.11 14.49
N GLY A 25 0.84 15.38 15.55
CA GLY A 25 0.99 15.82 16.93
C GLY A 25 -0.12 16.75 17.41
N LYS A 26 0.24 17.92 17.97
CA LYS A 26 -0.66 18.80 18.76
C LYS A 26 -1.53 19.74 17.93
N TYR A 27 -1.36 19.76 16.61
CA TYR A 27 -2.13 20.66 15.75
C TYR A 27 -3.61 20.24 15.71
N LYS A 28 -4.50 21.21 15.57
CA LYS A 28 -5.91 20.91 15.33
C LYS A 28 -6.06 20.42 13.90
N THR A 29 -6.13 19.11 13.74
CA THR A 29 -6.13 18.44 12.42
C THR A 29 -7.52 17.96 12.04
N ILE A 30 -7.88 18.15 10.77
CA ILE A 30 -8.99 17.48 10.12
C ILE A 30 -8.45 16.58 9.01
N VAL A 31 -8.94 15.35 8.96
CA VAL A 31 -8.72 14.42 7.86
C VAL A 31 -9.97 14.40 7.02
N PHE A 32 -9.82 14.41 5.70
CA PHE A 32 -10.95 14.27 4.80
C PHE A 32 -10.62 13.30 3.65
N ASP A 33 -11.64 12.69 3.08
CA ASP A 33 -11.52 11.82 1.91
C ASP A 33 -12.71 12.00 0.98
N ARG A 34 -12.46 11.94 -0.34
CA ARG A 34 -13.51 11.93 -1.38
C ARG A 34 -14.19 10.57 -1.54
N SER A 35 -13.89 9.63 -0.65
CA SER A 35 -14.57 8.35 -0.51
C SER A 35 -15.65 8.44 0.57
N GLU A 36 -16.72 7.66 0.43
CA GLU A 36 -17.73 7.45 1.49
C GLU A 36 -17.28 6.41 2.53
N GLU A 37 -16.20 5.67 2.25
CA GLU A 37 -15.64 4.63 3.13
C GLU A 37 -14.17 4.90 3.45
N TYR A 38 -13.72 4.47 4.63
CA TYR A 38 -12.31 4.49 5.03
C TYR A 38 -11.49 3.47 4.24
N GLY A 39 -10.24 3.82 3.95
CA GLY A 39 -9.26 2.88 3.40
C GLY A 39 -9.63 2.40 1.99
N CYS A 40 -9.30 1.14 1.67
CA CYS A 40 -9.31 0.63 0.30
C CYS A 40 -9.93 -0.77 0.16
N THR A 41 -10.76 -1.20 1.12
CA THR A 41 -11.49 -2.47 1.08
C THR A 41 -12.95 -2.24 0.76
N PHE A 42 -13.46 -2.88 -0.30
CA PHE A 42 -14.83 -2.72 -0.77
C PHE A 42 -15.61 -4.03 -0.67
N ASP A 43 -16.87 -3.98 -0.24
CA ASP A 43 -17.76 -5.14 -0.13
C ASP A 43 -18.56 -5.43 -1.42
N ASP A 44 -18.60 -4.47 -2.34
CA ASP A 44 -19.20 -4.63 -3.66
C ASP A 44 -18.46 -3.86 -4.77
N ILE A 45 -18.87 -4.13 -6.02
CA ILE A 45 -18.29 -3.52 -7.22
C ILE A 45 -18.69 -2.06 -7.39
N GLU A 46 -19.87 -1.64 -6.95
CA GLU A 46 -20.33 -0.27 -7.17
C GLU A 46 -19.54 0.70 -6.29
N LYS A 47 -19.27 0.32 -5.03
CA LYS A 47 -18.36 1.07 -4.15
C LYS A 47 -16.94 1.10 -4.67
N LEU A 48 -16.45 -0.02 -5.20
CA LEU A 48 -15.16 -0.08 -5.88
C LEU A 48 -15.11 0.91 -7.06
N LYS A 49 -16.14 0.95 -7.92
CA LYS A 49 -16.21 1.90 -9.06
C LYS A 49 -16.26 3.36 -8.63
N SER A 50 -16.89 3.67 -7.49
CA SER A 50 -16.93 5.03 -6.95
C SER A 50 -15.65 5.44 -6.22
N SER A 51 -14.74 4.49 -5.97
CA SER A 51 -13.50 4.76 -5.25
C SER A 51 -12.53 5.58 -6.09
N ARG A 52 -11.94 6.62 -5.49
CA ARG A 52 -10.88 7.41 -6.12
C ARG A 52 -9.59 6.63 -6.39
N TYR A 53 -9.40 5.52 -5.68
CA TYR A 53 -8.19 4.70 -5.75
C TYR A 53 -8.12 3.83 -7.00
N VAL A 54 -9.22 3.66 -7.73
CA VAL A 54 -9.28 2.76 -8.90
C VAL A 54 -9.91 3.42 -10.11
N THR A 55 -9.50 2.98 -11.29
CA THR A 55 -10.04 3.35 -12.60
C THR A 55 -10.19 2.08 -13.44
N ASP A 56 -10.81 2.21 -14.63
CA ASP A 56 -10.90 1.14 -15.63
C ASP A 56 -11.42 -0.20 -15.08
N VAL A 57 -12.48 -0.13 -14.26
CA VAL A 57 -13.09 -1.32 -13.65
C VAL A 57 -13.82 -2.14 -14.72
N GLU A 58 -13.31 -3.34 -15.00
CA GLU A 58 -13.88 -4.33 -15.91
C GLU A 58 -14.39 -5.54 -15.13
N VAL A 59 -15.62 -5.98 -15.43
CA VAL A 59 -16.27 -7.09 -14.74
C VAL A 59 -16.55 -8.20 -15.74
N PHE A 60 -15.77 -9.28 -15.69
CA PHE A 60 -15.96 -10.44 -16.57
C PHE A 60 -16.99 -11.42 -16.00
N LYS A 61 -16.97 -11.58 -14.67
CA LYS A 61 -17.92 -12.42 -13.94
C LYS A 61 -18.04 -11.92 -12.52
N TYR A 62 -19.24 -11.84 -11.96
CA TYR A 62 -19.38 -11.40 -10.57
C TYR A 62 -20.41 -12.18 -9.78
N SER A 63 -20.06 -12.46 -8.54
CA SER A 63 -20.97 -12.95 -7.51
C SER A 63 -20.62 -12.28 -6.18
N LYS A 64 -21.64 -11.86 -5.43
CA LYS A 64 -21.46 -11.26 -4.10
C LYS A 64 -20.82 -12.23 -3.11
N GLY A 65 -20.23 -11.71 -2.03
CA GLY A 65 -19.80 -12.51 -0.88
C GLY A 65 -18.29 -12.70 -0.76
N PHE A 66 -17.51 -11.76 -1.28
CA PHE A 66 -16.11 -11.56 -0.92
C PHE A 66 -15.81 -10.06 -0.98
N SER A 67 -14.87 -9.63 -0.15
CA SER A 67 -14.37 -8.25 -0.16
C SER A 67 -13.22 -8.10 -1.16
N ILE A 68 -13.15 -6.93 -1.80
CA ILE A 68 -12.14 -6.58 -2.79
C ILE A 68 -11.22 -5.52 -2.18
N GLU A 69 -9.94 -5.83 -2.03
CA GLU A 69 -8.92 -4.80 -1.79
C GLU A 69 -8.56 -4.10 -3.10
N ALA A 70 -8.67 -2.78 -3.15
CA ALA A 70 -8.12 -2.00 -4.25
C ALA A 70 -6.58 -1.99 -4.22
N LEU A 71 -5.99 -2.01 -3.02
CA LEU A 71 -4.54 -2.03 -2.80
C LEU A 71 -4.15 -3.30 -2.02
N PRO A 72 -4.20 -4.50 -2.65
CA PRO A 72 -3.88 -5.75 -1.98
C PRO A 72 -2.38 -5.81 -1.67
N MET A 73 -2.02 -5.45 -0.44
CA MET A 73 -0.67 -5.51 0.08
C MET A 73 -0.54 -6.63 1.11
N VAL A 74 0.68 -7.14 1.28
CA VAL A 74 1.03 -8.05 2.37
C VAL A 74 1.97 -7.34 3.33
N LEU A 75 1.80 -7.55 4.64
CA LEU A 75 2.63 -6.96 5.68
C LEU A 75 3.71 -7.96 6.09
N ARG A 76 4.92 -7.48 6.38
CA ARG A 76 5.94 -8.32 7.03
C ARG A 76 5.90 -8.16 8.55
N PRO A 77 6.00 -9.25 9.34
CA PRO A 77 5.98 -9.18 10.80
C PRO A 77 7.00 -8.21 11.42
N ASN A 78 8.20 -8.11 10.85
CA ASN A 78 9.27 -7.22 11.30
C ASN A 78 9.45 -6.01 10.36
N GLY A 79 8.52 -5.78 9.43
CA GLY A 79 8.54 -4.65 8.50
C GLY A 79 8.18 -3.33 9.18
N LYS A 80 8.65 -2.22 8.61
CA LYS A 80 8.46 -0.87 9.17
C LYS A 80 6.98 -0.54 9.39
N LEU A 81 6.12 -0.78 8.40
CA LEU A 81 4.68 -0.50 8.53
C LEU A 81 4.03 -1.28 9.68
N PHE A 82 4.29 -2.59 9.77
CA PHE A 82 3.70 -3.41 10.82
C PHE A 82 4.19 -3.01 12.22
N ASN A 83 5.46 -2.61 12.34
CA ASN A 83 6.00 -2.03 13.58
C ASN A 83 5.27 -0.73 13.95
N SER A 84 5.03 0.18 13.00
CA SER A 84 4.25 1.40 13.23
C SER A 84 2.82 1.10 13.67
N LEU A 85 2.16 0.08 13.10
CA LEU A 85 0.82 -0.35 13.52
C LEU A 85 0.81 -0.91 14.94
N ARG A 86 1.84 -1.69 15.31
CA ARG A 86 2.01 -2.21 16.67
C ARG A 86 2.24 -1.09 17.67
N GLU A 87 3.12 -0.15 17.37
CA GLU A 87 3.36 1.05 18.18
C GLU A 87 2.09 1.90 18.30
N ALA A 88 1.26 1.91 17.26
CA ALA A 88 -0.01 2.60 17.30
C ALA A 88 -1.09 1.88 18.12
N GLY A 89 -0.85 0.65 18.58
CA GLY A 89 -1.80 -0.15 19.35
C GLY A 89 -2.89 -0.83 18.51
N VAL A 90 -2.76 -0.83 17.18
CA VAL A 90 -3.78 -1.39 16.27
C VAL A 90 -3.89 -2.90 16.42
N ASN A 91 -2.79 -3.57 16.72
CA ASN A 91 -2.75 -5.03 16.90
C ASN A 91 -3.66 -5.53 18.04
N ASN A 92 -4.14 -4.65 18.92
CA ASN A 92 -5.12 -5.00 19.96
C ASN A 92 -6.55 -5.13 19.41
N PHE A 93 -6.80 -4.64 18.19
CA PHE A 93 -8.13 -4.53 17.60
C PHE A 93 -8.25 -5.22 16.24
N SER A 94 -7.15 -5.42 15.53
CA SER A 94 -7.15 -6.06 14.21
C SER A 94 -6.54 -7.46 14.25
N GLU A 95 -7.22 -8.41 13.60
CA GLU A 95 -6.74 -9.77 13.40
C GLU A 95 -5.98 -9.91 12.07
N TYR A 96 -4.92 -10.71 12.06
CA TYR A 96 -4.11 -10.95 10.88
C TYR A 96 -4.13 -12.43 10.48
N ILE A 97 -4.25 -12.67 9.18
CA ILE A 97 -4.06 -13.96 8.55
C ILE A 97 -2.58 -14.14 8.27
N VAL A 98 -2.02 -15.26 8.72
CA VAL A 98 -0.65 -15.64 8.36
C VAL A 98 -0.61 -16.19 6.94
N ILE A 99 0.26 -15.61 6.12
CA ILE A 99 0.62 -16.12 4.78
C ILE A 99 1.98 -16.83 4.93
N ASP A 100 1.92 -18.14 5.10
CA ASP A 100 3.02 -19.00 5.52
C ASP A 100 3.92 -19.51 4.36
N HIS A 101 3.52 -19.21 3.12
CA HIS A 101 4.25 -19.61 1.93
C HIS A 101 4.59 -18.43 1.02
N HIS A 102 5.84 -18.41 0.56
CA HIS A 102 6.37 -17.49 -0.43
C HIS A 102 6.97 -18.27 -1.60
N PHE A 103 6.58 -17.96 -2.83
CA PHE A 103 7.08 -18.66 -4.01
C PHE A 103 7.61 -17.71 -5.09
N LEU A 104 8.53 -18.21 -5.91
CA LEU A 104 8.77 -17.72 -7.26
C LEU A 104 8.14 -18.72 -8.25
N ILE A 105 7.32 -18.24 -9.19
CA ILE A 105 6.75 -19.03 -10.28
C ILE A 105 7.41 -18.56 -11.58
N LEU A 106 7.96 -19.48 -12.37
CA LEU A 106 8.62 -19.18 -13.64
C LEU A 106 7.66 -19.36 -14.83
N GLU A 107 8.13 -18.93 -16.00
CA GLU A 107 7.42 -18.96 -17.28
C GLU A 107 7.03 -20.38 -17.73
N ASP A 108 7.74 -21.40 -17.23
CA ASP A 108 7.45 -22.82 -17.47
C ASP A 108 6.47 -23.42 -16.44
N SER A 109 5.82 -22.56 -15.63
CA SER A 109 4.93 -22.93 -14.54
C SER A 109 5.58 -23.72 -13.40
N LYS A 110 6.92 -23.86 -13.37
CA LYS A 110 7.61 -24.39 -12.20
C LYS A 110 7.63 -23.33 -11.11
N TYR A 111 7.45 -23.76 -9.88
CA TYR A 111 7.49 -22.87 -8.72
C TYR A 111 8.49 -23.34 -7.68
N TYR A 112 9.11 -22.38 -6.99
CA TYR A 112 10.16 -22.61 -6.01
C TYR A 112 9.81 -21.88 -4.72
N ARG A 113 9.81 -22.60 -3.60
CA ARG A 113 9.58 -22.00 -2.28
C ARG A 113 10.80 -21.17 -1.89
N ILE A 114 10.55 -19.94 -1.46
CA ILE A 114 11.58 -19.09 -0.84
C ILE A 114 11.68 -19.49 0.63
N PRO A 115 12.86 -19.94 1.12
CA PRO A 115 13.01 -20.40 2.48
C PRO A 115 12.95 -19.23 3.46
N TYR A 116 12.26 -19.40 4.58
CA TYR A 116 12.24 -18.45 5.70
C TYR A 116 12.71 -19.08 7.01
N THR A 117 13.10 -20.36 7.02
CA THR A 117 13.66 -21.04 8.21
C THR A 117 14.86 -21.90 7.82
N LYS A 118 15.70 -22.27 8.80
CA LYS A 118 16.83 -23.18 8.56
C LYS A 118 16.37 -24.53 8.02
N THR A 119 15.27 -25.07 8.54
CA THR A 119 14.66 -26.32 8.03
C THR A 119 14.25 -26.18 6.57
N GLN A 120 13.54 -25.09 6.22
CA GLN A 120 13.15 -24.85 4.83
C GLN A 120 14.37 -24.66 3.91
N LEU A 121 15.43 -24.03 4.39
CA LEU A 121 16.69 -23.87 3.67
C LEU A 121 17.33 -25.23 3.37
N VAL A 122 17.35 -26.16 4.34
CA VAL A 122 17.85 -27.53 4.14
C VAL A 122 17.01 -28.27 3.11
N ASP A 123 15.68 -28.15 3.20
CA ASP A 123 14.73 -28.87 2.36
C ASP A 123 14.64 -28.31 0.92
N THR A 124 15.27 -27.17 0.65
CA THR A 124 15.27 -26.59 -0.70
C THR A 124 16.00 -27.49 -1.72
N ALA A 125 15.33 -27.80 -2.82
CA ALA A 125 15.89 -28.63 -3.88
C ALA A 125 16.83 -27.87 -4.85
N TYR A 126 16.74 -26.54 -4.90
CA TYR A 126 17.49 -25.73 -5.88
C TYR A 126 18.83 -25.20 -5.35
N PHE A 127 19.10 -25.32 -4.05
CA PHE A 127 20.40 -25.02 -3.47
C PHE A 127 21.25 -26.29 -3.41
N ASN A 128 22.52 -26.19 -3.79
CA ASN A 128 23.49 -27.24 -3.46
C ASN A 128 24.01 -27.08 -2.02
N PHE A 129 24.72 -28.09 -1.51
CA PHE A 129 25.23 -28.09 -0.13
C PHE A 129 26.10 -26.86 0.21
N LYS A 130 26.98 -26.43 -0.72
CA LYS A 130 27.84 -25.26 -0.51
C LYS A 130 27.02 -23.98 -0.45
N GLU A 131 26.01 -23.83 -1.30
CA GLU A 131 25.16 -22.64 -1.32
C GLU A 131 24.27 -22.55 -0.07
N ARG A 132 23.73 -23.66 0.43
CA ARG A 132 23.02 -23.69 1.72
C ARG A 132 23.91 -23.18 2.85
N HIS A 133 25.16 -23.62 2.87
CA HIS A 133 26.15 -23.16 3.84
C HIS A 133 26.45 -21.66 3.70
N LEU A 134 26.54 -21.12 2.48
CA LEU A 134 26.72 -19.68 2.24
C LEU A 134 25.54 -18.85 2.74
N VAL A 135 24.30 -19.30 2.52
CA VAL A 135 23.13 -18.60 3.06
C VAL A 135 23.14 -18.63 4.59
N ASN A 136 23.53 -19.75 5.21
CA ASN A 136 23.68 -19.80 6.67
C ASN A 136 24.75 -18.83 7.19
N LYS A 137 25.90 -18.73 6.50
CA LYS A 137 26.93 -17.73 6.82
C LYS A 137 26.45 -16.29 6.70
N LEU A 138 25.59 -16.00 5.71
CA LEU A 138 24.95 -14.68 5.59
C LEU A 138 24.05 -14.40 6.81
N LEU A 139 23.25 -15.39 7.22
CA LEU A 139 22.36 -15.26 8.38
C LEU A 139 23.13 -15.08 9.70
N GLU A 140 24.32 -15.67 9.80
CA GLU A 140 25.25 -15.52 10.93
C GLU A 140 26.08 -14.22 10.88
N GLY A 141 25.99 -13.46 9.78
CA GLY A 141 26.72 -12.21 9.57
C GLY A 141 28.20 -12.40 9.20
N GLU A 142 28.61 -13.62 8.82
CA GLU A 142 29.99 -13.93 8.43
C GLU A 142 30.33 -13.45 7.01
N ILE A 143 29.32 -13.33 6.14
CA ILE A 143 29.46 -12.80 4.78
C ILE A 143 28.39 -11.75 4.52
N ASN A 144 28.61 -10.89 3.52
CA ASN A 144 27.62 -9.89 3.08
C ASN A 144 26.84 -10.33 1.84
N LEU A 145 25.81 -9.54 1.48
CA LEU A 145 24.93 -9.84 0.34
C LEU A 145 25.64 -9.90 -1.01
N ASN A 146 26.64 -9.04 -1.24
CA ASN A 146 27.39 -9.02 -2.50
C ASN A 146 28.24 -10.28 -2.63
N GLU A 147 28.91 -10.67 -1.55
CA GLU A 147 29.69 -11.90 -1.51
C GLU A 147 28.81 -13.15 -1.73
N LEU A 148 27.61 -13.21 -1.14
CA LEU A 148 26.65 -14.28 -1.43
C LEU A 148 26.29 -14.27 -2.92
N LYS A 149 25.91 -13.11 -3.46
CA LYS A 149 25.46 -12.93 -4.84
C LYS A 149 26.52 -13.36 -5.87
N ASP A 150 27.80 -13.21 -5.55
CA ASP A 150 28.93 -13.59 -6.41
C ASP A 150 29.27 -15.09 -6.32
N LYS A 151 28.92 -15.74 -5.21
CA LYS A 151 29.22 -17.16 -4.96
C LYS A 151 28.08 -18.12 -5.28
N LEU A 152 26.86 -17.63 -5.45
CA LEU A 152 25.72 -18.44 -5.90
C LEU A 152 25.79 -18.70 -7.41
N CYS A 153 25.38 -19.89 -7.84
CA CYS A 153 25.20 -20.13 -9.27
C CYS A 153 24.02 -19.32 -9.83
N ASP A 154 24.02 -19.07 -11.14
CA ASP A 154 23.02 -18.21 -11.79
C ASP A 154 21.59 -18.69 -11.60
N LYS A 155 21.37 -20.02 -11.60
CA LYS A 155 20.05 -20.62 -11.36
C LYS A 155 19.55 -20.29 -9.95
N THR A 156 20.36 -20.53 -8.93
CA THR A 156 20.02 -20.29 -7.53
C THR A 156 19.83 -18.80 -7.26
N LYS A 157 20.72 -17.97 -7.82
CA LYS A 157 20.64 -16.51 -7.78
C LYS A 157 19.34 -16.01 -8.40
N ARG A 158 18.99 -16.47 -9.60
CA ARG A 158 17.72 -16.15 -10.28
C ARG A 158 16.53 -16.53 -9.40
N ILE A 159 16.52 -17.72 -8.80
CA ILE A 159 15.39 -18.18 -7.99
C ILE A 159 15.26 -17.37 -6.70
N LEU A 160 16.34 -17.26 -5.92
CA LEU A 160 16.30 -16.62 -4.61
C LEU A 160 16.06 -15.12 -4.74
N PHE A 161 16.84 -14.42 -5.57
CA PHE A 161 16.77 -12.96 -5.66
C PHE A 161 15.48 -12.51 -6.33
N ASN A 162 15.08 -13.11 -7.45
CA ASN A 162 13.81 -12.74 -8.08
C ASN A 162 12.62 -13.14 -7.21
N GLY A 163 12.73 -14.23 -6.45
CA GLY A 163 11.73 -14.62 -5.49
C GLY A 163 11.59 -13.66 -4.31
N ILE A 164 12.64 -12.91 -3.94
CA ILE A 164 12.58 -11.93 -2.84
C ILE A 164 12.23 -10.53 -3.37
N VAL A 165 12.85 -10.13 -4.48
CA VAL A 165 12.82 -8.76 -5.01
C VAL A 165 11.69 -8.56 -6.02
N GLY A 166 11.40 -9.57 -6.86
CA GLY A 166 10.42 -9.47 -7.93
C GLY A 166 10.73 -8.34 -8.92
N ASP A 167 9.78 -7.42 -9.06
CA ASP A 167 9.83 -6.19 -9.87
C ASP A 167 10.38 -4.96 -9.11
N ASN A 168 10.80 -5.10 -7.86
CA ASN A 168 11.25 -3.96 -7.07
C ASN A 168 12.62 -3.45 -7.55
N THR A 169 12.78 -2.13 -7.59
CA THR A 169 14.05 -1.47 -7.98
C THR A 169 15.06 -1.45 -6.83
N ASP A 170 14.63 -1.43 -5.57
CA ASP A 170 15.50 -1.45 -4.39
C ASP A 170 15.73 -2.88 -3.89
N TYR A 171 16.63 -3.58 -4.57
CA TYR A 171 16.97 -4.96 -4.24
C TYR A 171 17.57 -5.10 -2.82
N GLU A 172 18.32 -4.10 -2.33
CA GLU A 172 18.97 -4.17 -1.03
C GLU A 172 17.96 -4.05 0.10
N ALA A 173 17.00 -3.11 -0.01
CA ALA A 173 15.93 -2.98 0.96
C ALA A 173 15.11 -4.27 1.04
N CYS A 174 14.71 -4.84 -0.10
CA CYS A 174 13.95 -6.10 -0.12
C CYS A 174 14.71 -7.27 0.54
N LEU A 175 16.02 -7.38 0.28
CA LEU A 175 16.85 -8.43 0.90
C LEU A 175 17.04 -8.21 2.39
N ARG A 176 17.28 -6.97 2.84
CA ARG A 176 17.37 -6.65 4.28
C ARG A 176 16.06 -6.97 4.98
N GLU A 177 14.93 -6.62 4.38
CA GLU A 177 13.61 -6.88 4.94
C GLU A 177 13.33 -8.40 5.01
N TYR A 178 13.70 -9.15 3.98
CA TYR A 178 13.63 -10.61 3.99
C TYR A 178 14.47 -11.21 5.13
N LEU A 179 15.74 -10.80 5.28
CA LEU A 179 16.63 -11.29 6.34
C LEU A 179 16.10 -10.95 7.74
N ALA A 180 15.53 -9.76 7.92
CA ALA A 180 14.91 -9.34 9.18
C ALA A 180 13.68 -10.19 9.56
N ASN A 181 13.08 -10.89 8.60
CA ASN A 181 11.95 -11.80 8.81
C ASN A 181 12.35 -13.28 8.75
N PHE A 182 13.63 -13.61 8.62
CA PHE A 182 14.08 -15.01 8.67
C PHE A 182 13.84 -15.59 10.07
N GLY A 183 13.18 -16.75 10.12
CA GLY A 183 12.68 -17.39 11.34
C GLY A 183 11.24 -17.03 11.70
N SER A 184 10.63 -16.06 11.02
CA SER A 184 9.23 -15.66 11.19
C SER A 184 8.38 -16.08 9.99
N PRO A 185 7.03 -16.05 10.11
CA PRO A 185 6.16 -16.21 8.95
C PRO A 185 6.47 -15.16 7.86
N PRO A 186 6.45 -15.51 6.57
CA PRO A 186 6.82 -14.59 5.49
C PRO A 186 6.03 -13.29 5.47
N PHE A 187 4.70 -13.41 5.59
CA PHE A 187 3.80 -12.27 5.53
C PHE A 187 2.55 -12.45 6.39
N LEU A 188 1.86 -11.33 6.59
CA LEU A 188 0.59 -11.16 7.26
C LEU A 188 -0.36 -10.42 6.33
N PHE A 189 -1.66 -10.71 6.45
CA PHE A 189 -2.70 -10.00 5.72
C PHE A 189 -3.86 -9.66 6.68
N PRO A 190 -4.42 -8.44 6.66
CA PRO A 190 -5.52 -8.08 7.56
C PRO A 190 -6.76 -8.94 7.30
N LYS A 191 -7.31 -9.58 8.34
CA LYS A 191 -8.43 -10.52 8.19
C LYS A 191 -9.69 -9.87 7.63
N HIS A 192 -9.96 -8.64 8.04
CA HIS A 192 -11.11 -7.85 7.65
C HIS A 192 -10.78 -6.78 6.60
N GLY A 193 -9.63 -6.93 5.94
CA GLY A 193 -9.12 -5.97 4.97
C GLY A 193 -8.45 -4.75 5.60
N TYR A 194 -7.88 -3.91 4.74
CA TYR A 194 -7.18 -2.69 5.16
C TYR A 194 -8.13 -1.59 5.68
N ARG A 195 -9.41 -1.61 5.28
CA ARG A 195 -10.44 -0.70 5.82
C ARG A 195 -10.56 -0.78 7.34
N ASP A 196 -10.56 -1.98 7.92
CA ASP A 196 -10.65 -2.18 9.37
C ASP A 196 -9.49 -1.50 10.12
N ILE A 197 -8.28 -1.59 9.57
CA ILE A 197 -7.08 -0.93 10.12
C ILE A 197 -7.24 0.59 10.03
N SER A 198 -7.67 1.11 8.88
CA SER A 198 -7.91 2.55 8.69
C SER A 198 -8.97 3.10 9.64
N GLU A 199 -10.06 2.37 9.86
CA GLU A 199 -11.13 2.74 10.81
C GLU A 199 -10.66 2.74 12.26
N ASN A 200 -9.87 1.73 12.66
CA ASN A 200 -9.33 1.67 14.03
C ASN A 200 -8.31 2.78 14.29
N LEU A 201 -7.45 3.08 13.31
CA LEU A 201 -6.53 4.21 13.40
C LEU A 201 -7.27 5.55 13.41
N SER A 202 -8.29 5.74 12.57
CA SER A 202 -9.06 6.99 12.55
C SER A 202 -9.77 7.22 13.87
N ARG A 203 -10.33 6.17 14.48
CA ARG A 203 -10.88 6.22 15.85
C ARG A 203 -9.81 6.60 16.87
N SER A 204 -8.63 5.99 16.81
CA SER A 204 -7.52 6.34 17.71
C SER A 204 -7.09 7.80 17.55
N ASN A 205 -7.02 8.30 16.32
CA ASN A 205 -6.67 9.70 16.05
C ASN A 205 -7.77 10.65 16.51
N ALA A 206 -9.04 10.27 16.36
CA ALA A 206 -10.17 11.07 16.84
C ALA A 206 -10.20 11.22 18.37
N MET A 207 -9.82 10.16 19.10
CA MET A 207 -9.62 10.25 20.56
C MET A 207 -8.52 11.23 20.95
N CYS A 208 -7.59 11.52 20.04
CA CYS A 208 -6.53 12.54 20.19
C CYS A 208 -6.94 13.92 19.65
N GLY A 209 -8.20 14.12 19.26
CA GLY A 209 -8.73 15.41 18.81
C GLY A 209 -8.71 15.66 17.30
N THR A 210 -8.43 14.64 16.47
CA THR A 210 -8.51 14.74 15.01
C THR A 210 -9.95 14.57 14.52
N ALA A 211 -10.44 15.47 13.67
CA ALA A 211 -11.74 15.31 13.02
C ALA A 211 -11.60 14.50 11.72
N TYR A 212 -12.61 13.73 11.32
CA TYR A 212 -12.65 12.99 10.05
C TYR A 212 -13.93 13.33 9.28
N VAL A 213 -13.81 13.56 7.97
CA VAL A 213 -14.94 13.84 7.06
C VAL A 213 -14.80 13.00 5.79
N LEU A 214 -15.75 12.09 5.58
CA LEU A 214 -15.81 11.24 4.39
C LEU A 214 -17.00 11.70 3.54
N ASP A 215 -16.73 12.25 2.36
CA ASP A 215 -17.78 12.77 1.49
C ASP A 215 -17.31 12.83 0.03
N LYS A 216 -18.06 12.18 -0.86
CA LYS A 216 -17.75 12.15 -2.29
C LYS A 216 -17.83 13.52 -2.98
N ASP A 217 -18.60 14.44 -2.41
CA ASP A 217 -18.87 15.75 -3.01
C ASP A 217 -17.90 16.83 -2.51
N ILE A 218 -16.78 16.44 -1.89
CA ILE A 218 -15.78 17.39 -1.37
C ILE A 218 -15.13 18.20 -2.50
N LYS A 219 -15.28 19.52 -2.41
CA LYS A 219 -14.58 20.51 -3.23
C LYS A 219 -13.52 21.23 -2.41
N ILE A 220 -12.33 21.42 -3.00
CA ILE A 220 -11.21 22.12 -2.36
C ILE A 220 -10.95 23.42 -3.12
N TYR A 221 -10.80 24.51 -2.38
CA TYR A 221 -10.48 25.83 -2.90
C TYR A 221 -9.25 26.39 -2.20
N SER A 222 -8.27 26.84 -2.99
CA SER A 222 -7.18 27.66 -2.46
C SER A 222 -7.65 29.12 -2.32
N LEU A 223 -7.40 29.70 -1.15
CA LEU A 223 -7.73 31.07 -0.81
C LEU A 223 -6.46 31.92 -0.91
N ALA A 224 -6.45 32.90 -1.81
CA ALA A 224 -5.40 33.90 -1.88
C ALA A 224 -5.95 35.26 -1.47
N PHE A 225 -5.29 35.90 -0.50
CA PHE A 225 -5.60 37.26 -0.07
C PHE A 225 -4.55 38.23 -0.63
N ASN A 226 -4.94 39.05 -1.61
CA ASN A 226 -4.10 40.11 -2.15
C ASN A 226 -4.37 41.38 -1.34
N GLY A 227 -3.48 41.68 -0.39
CA GLY A 227 -3.66 42.75 0.59
C GLY A 227 -3.53 44.17 0.03
N GLU A 228 -4.50 44.63 -0.75
CA GLU A 228 -4.70 46.07 -0.93
C GLU A 228 -5.58 46.61 0.21
N GLU A 229 -5.01 47.52 1.00
CA GLU A 229 -5.59 48.04 2.24
C GLU A 229 -6.85 48.90 2.05
N ASP A 230 -7.26 49.23 0.82
CA ASP A 230 -8.39 50.13 0.57
C ASP A 230 -9.43 49.59 -0.43
N SER A 231 -10.63 49.33 0.12
CA SER A 231 -11.96 49.28 -0.52
C SER A 231 -12.39 48.11 -1.42
N THR A 232 -11.52 47.27 -1.98
CA THR A 232 -11.97 46.08 -2.73
C THR A 232 -11.10 44.85 -2.47
N ALA A 233 -11.31 44.21 -1.31
CA ALA A 233 -10.70 42.92 -1.02
C ALA A 233 -11.26 41.84 -1.97
N GLU A 234 -10.44 41.38 -2.91
CA GLU A 234 -10.78 40.25 -3.78
C GLU A 234 -10.17 38.96 -3.23
N CYS A 235 -11.02 37.95 -2.99
CA CYS A 235 -10.57 36.58 -2.74
C CYS A 235 -10.62 35.82 -4.06
N ILE A 236 -9.47 35.31 -4.51
CA ILE A 236 -9.41 34.50 -5.73
C ILE A 236 -9.65 33.06 -5.33
N PHE A 237 -10.75 32.48 -5.80
CA PHE A 237 -10.98 31.04 -5.71
C PHE A 237 -10.26 30.36 -6.87
N LYS A 238 -9.29 29.52 -6.54
CA LYS A 238 -8.76 28.54 -7.48
C LYS A 238 -9.34 27.19 -7.09
N SER A 239 -10.26 26.68 -7.91
CA SER A 239 -10.70 25.29 -7.79
C SER A 239 -9.56 24.39 -8.28
N ASP A 240 -9.34 23.29 -7.57
CA ASP A 240 -8.33 22.32 -7.95
C ASP A 240 -8.78 21.54 -9.19
N ALA A 241 -8.54 22.11 -10.37
CA ALA A 241 -8.06 21.38 -11.53
C ALA A 241 -6.54 21.56 -11.71
N VAL A 242 -5.85 22.07 -10.68
CA VAL A 242 -4.47 22.58 -10.75
C VAL A 242 -3.52 21.70 -9.93
N GLU A 243 -2.39 21.30 -10.53
CA GLU A 243 -1.28 20.63 -9.86
C GLU A 243 -0.86 21.37 -8.58
N ILE A 244 -1.14 20.77 -7.42
CA ILE A 244 -0.69 21.27 -6.12
C ILE A 244 0.84 21.10 -6.06
N LYS A 245 1.58 22.23 -6.09
CA LYS A 245 3.03 22.23 -5.89
C LYS A 245 3.34 21.80 -4.46
N LYS A 246 4.07 20.69 -4.34
CA LYS A 246 4.59 20.15 -3.09
C LYS A 246 5.53 21.14 -2.40
N GLU A 247 5.08 21.76 -1.32
CA GLU A 247 5.96 22.30 -0.30
C GLU A 247 5.96 21.37 0.91
N VAL A 248 6.75 20.28 0.84
CA VAL A 248 7.22 19.62 2.06
C VAL A 248 8.46 20.38 2.50
N SER A 249 8.26 21.56 3.09
CA SER A 249 9.32 22.18 3.87
C SER A 249 9.45 21.38 5.17
N ALA A 250 10.68 20.99 5.48
CA ALA A 250 11.03 20.02 6.50
C ALA A 250 10.38 20.32 7.86
N ILE A 251 9.36 19.53 8.23
CA ILE A 251 9.12 19.23 9.64
C ILE A 251 10.37 18.46 10.08
N LYS A 252 11.23 19.11 10.89
CA LYS A 252 12.38 18.44 11.50
C LYS A 252 11.86 17.22 12.25
N GLU A 253 12.16 16.04 11.71
CA GLU A 253 12.07 14.81 12.49
C GLU A 253 12.83 15.05 13.80
N PRO A 254 12.25 14.74 14.97
CA PRO A 254 13.03 14.68 16.19
C PRO A 254 14.11 13.62 15.96
N SER A 255 15.36 14.06 15.88
CA SER A 255 16.51 13.18 15.79
C SER A 255 16.57 12.31 17.04
N ILE A 256 15.99 11.12 16.97
CA ILE A 256 16.26 10.05 17.93
C ILE A 256 17.66 9.55 17.59
N ALA A 257 18.64 10.02 18.35
CA ALA A 257 19.99 9.50 18.29
C ALA A 257 19.99 8.04 18.75
N PHE A 258 19.88 7.11 17.80
CA PHE A 258 20.28 5.71 18.04
C PHE A 258 21.80 5.65 18.07
N SER A 259 22.36 5.75 19.27
CA SER A 259 23.75 5.37 19.50
C SER A 259 23.87 3.85 19.35
N ASN A 260 24.25 3.37 18.16
CA ASN A 260 24.75 2.02 17.99
C ASN A 260 26.14 1.92 18.63
N THR A 261 26.15 1.74 19.95
CA THR A 261 27.24 1.08 20.65
C THR A 261 26.69 -0.22 21.22
N VAL A 262 26.65 -1.25 20.37
CA VAL A 262 26.58 -2.62 20.85
C VAL A 262 27.93 -2.92 21.51
N LYS A 263 28.06 -2.54 22.79
CA LYS A 263 29.01 -3.19 23.69
C LYS A 263 28.38 -4.53 24.06
N THR A 264 28.84 -5.59 23.41
CA THR A 264 28.67 -6.97 23.88
C THR A 264 29.33 -7.07 25.26
N ARG A 265 28.53 -6.88 26.31
CA ARG A 265 28.91 -7.29 27.66
C ARG A 265 28.44 -8.73 27.81
N HIS A 266 29.37 -9.66 27.60
CA HIS A 266 29.21 -11.05 28.03
C HIS A 266 29.10 -11.07 29.55
N GLU A 267 27.88 -11.14 30.08
CA GLU A 267 27.64 -11.78 31.37
C GLU A 267 27.19 -13.21 31.11
N ARG A 268 28.07 -14.12 31.53
CA ARG A 268 27.99 -15.55 31.39
C ARG A 268 27.10 -16.06 32.52
N GLU A 269 25.79 -16.07 32.32
CA GLU A 269 24.90 -16.90 33.11
C GLU A 269 24.75 -18.25 32.43
N GLN A 270 25.26 -19.28 33.11
CA GLN A 270 25.08 -20.68 32.74
C GLN A 270 23.59 -21.02 32.76
N ARG A 271 22.96 -21.10 31.58
CA ARG A 271 21.77 -21.92 31.37
C ARG A 271 22.15 -23.12 30.51
N THR A 272 22.46 -24.20 31.20
CA THR A 272 22.40 -25.56 30.66
C THR A 272 20.94 -25.88 30.37
N GLY A 273 20.62 -26.00 29.09
CA GLY A 273 19.30 -26.34 28.59
C GLY A 273 19.29 -26.32 27.08
N SER A 274 20.19 -27.10 26.46
CA SER A 274 20.14 -27.41 25.04
C SER A 274 18.87 -28.24 24.80
N SER A 275 17.91 -27.68 24.07
CA SER A 275 16.83 -28.46 23.48
C SER A 275 17.42 -29.47 22.50
N GLU A 276 17.03 -30.74 22.65
CA GLU A 276 17.49 -31.88 21.85
C GLU A 276 17.30 -31.68 20.33
N GLU A 277 16.43 -30.75 19.91
CA GLU A 277 16.15 -30.40 18.51
C GLU A 277 17.34 -29.72 17.79
N ASP A 278 18.19 -28.96 18.47
CA ASP A 278 19.33 -28.28 17.84
C ASP A 278 20.49 -29.24 17.54
N THR A 279 20.63 -30.29 18.37
CA THR A 279 21.60 -31.37 18.16
C THR A 279 21.25 -32.24 16.96
N GLU A 280 19.96 -32.54 16.75
CA GLU A 280 19.52 -33.36 15.60
C GLU A 280 19.75 -32.64 14.25
N LEU A 281 19.56 -31.32 14.22
CA LEU A 281 19.84 -30.51 13.02
C LEU A 281 21.33 -30.44 12.71
N LEU A 282 22.19 -30.27 13.72
CA LEU A 282 23.64 -30.31 13.55
C LEU A 282 24.15 -31.70 13.13
N GLU A 283 23.54 -32.78 13.62
CA GLU A 283 23.87 -34.15 13.20
C GLU A 283 23.41 -34.45 11.76
N ARG A 284 22.24 -33.94 11.33
CA ARG A 284 21.82 -34.01 9.92
C ARG A 284 22.73 -33.22 8.99
N PHE A 285 23.27 -32.09 9.43
CA PHE A 285 24.23 -31.32 8.64
C PHE A 285 25.60 -32.00 8.52
N ASN A 286 26.05 -32.71 9.56
CA ASN A 286 27.35 -33.36 9.59
C ASN A 286 27.37 -34.78 9.00
N SER A 287 26.23 -35.48 8.97
CA SER A 287 26.11 -36.85 8.44
C SER A 287 26.04 -36.96 6.91
N VAL A 288 25.89 -35.85 6.17
CA VAL A 288 25.85 -35.81 4.70
C VAL A 288 27.25 -35.57 4.09
N ARG A 289 28.29 -36.17 4.66
CA ARG A 289 29.62 -36.25 4.03
C ARG A 289 29.87 -37.66 3.50
N ILE A 290 30.42 -37.74 2.27
CA ILE A 290 30.87 -38.92 1.50
C ILE A 290 29.73 -39.50 0.62
N ASN A 291 29.74 -39.56 -0.71
CA ASN A 291 30.80 -39.72 -1.72
C ASN A 291 30.75 -38.65 -2.82
N SER A 292 31.90 -38.06 -3.17
CA SER A 292 32.09 -37.36 -4.43
C SER A 292 33.21 -38.08 -5.17
N ASP A 293 32.84 -38.95 -6.10
CA ASP A 293 33.66 -39.46 -7.20
C ASP A 293 32.74 -40.20 -8.19
N GLU A 294 31.85 -39.47 -8.85
CA GLU A 294 31.30 -39.89 -10.15
C GLU A 294 31.32 -38.67 -11.06
N SER A 295 32.27 -38.69 -11.99
CA SER A 295 32.40 -37.77 -13.11
C SER A 295 31.45 -38.21 -14.22
N ASP A 296 30.39 -37.44 -14.45
CA ASP A 296 29.55 -37.59 -15.65
C ASP A 296 30.22 -36.86 -16.83
N ASP A 297 30.95 -37.62 -17.63
CA ASP A 297 31.30 -37.26 -19.01
C ASP A 297 30.05 -37.38 -19.89
N ILE A 298 29.49 -36.24 -20.31
CA ILE A 298 28.47 -36.19 -21.36
C ILE A 298 29.18 -35.97 -22.69
N SER A 299 29.46 -37.06 -23.40
CA SER A 299 29.81 -37.03 -24.82
C SER A 299 28.57 -36.76 -25.65
N SER A 300 28.61 -35.69 -26.43
CA SER A 300 27.67 -35.35 -27.48
C SER A 300 27.93 -36.18 -28.73
N ASP A 301 27.04 -37.11 -29.06
CA ASP A 301 26.98 -37.72 -30.38
C ASP A 301 25.72 -37.24 -31.12
N ASN A 302 26.00 -36.57 -32.25
CA ASN A 302 25.06 -36.25 -33.31
C ASN A 302 24.80 -37.53 -34.12
N GLU A 303 23.54 -37.90 -34.32
CA GLU A 303 23.15 -38.67 -35.50
C GLU A 303 21.85 -38.11 -36.10
N ASP A 304 22.02 -37.55 -37.29
CA ASP A 304 20.99 -37.32 -38.29
C ASP A 304 20.45 -38.66 -38.79
N ILE A 305 19.15 -38.93 -38.66
CA ILE A 305 18.44 -39.87 -39.55
C ILE A 305 17.08 -39.31 -39.95
N SER A 306 16.89 -39.27 -41.26
CA SER A 306 15.73 -38.85 -42.01
C SER A 306 14.67 -39.96 -42.16
N SER A 307 13.50 -39.53 -42.65
CA SER A 307 12.45 -40.26 -43.37
C SER A 307 11.42 -41.11 -42.60
N ASP A 308 10.17 -40.64 -42.73
CA ASP A 308 8.94 -41.35 -43.08
C ASP A 308 8.73 -42.77 -42.54
N ASN A 309 7.69 -42.93 -41.72
CA ASN A 309 6.54 -43.76 -42.10
C ASN A 309 5.36 -43.59 -41.14
N ASP A 310 4.19 -43.48 -41.76
CA ASP A 310 2.88 -43.69 -41.16
C ASP A 310 2.83 -45.01 -40.39
N HIS A 311 2.27 -45.02 -39.18
CA HIS A 311 1.35 -46.07 -38.75
C HIS A 311 0.52 -45.66 -37.52
N THR A 312 -0.78 -45.81 -37.72
CA THR A 312 -1.87 -45.80 -36.75
C THR A 312 -1.66 -46.86 -35.66
N GLY A 313 -1.78 -46.48 -34.38
CA GLY A 313 -1.67 -47.42 -33.26
C GLY A 313 -2.13 -46.86 -31.92
N GLN A 314 -3.39 -47.16 -31.59
CA GLN A 314 -4.01 -47.32 -30.27
C GLN A 314 -3.26 -46.80 -29.02
N ILE A 315 -3.87 -45.81 -28.36
CA ILE A 315 -3.54 -45.38 -27.00
C ILE A 315 -4.16 -46.38 -26.00
N ASN A 316 -3.30 -47.11 -25.28
CA ASN A 316 -3.67 -47.84 -24.06
C ASN A 316 -3.56 -46.90 -22.87
N GLU A 317 -4.70 -46.48 -22.32
CA GLU A 317 -4.79 -45.82 -21.02
C GLU A 317 -4.42 -46.83 -19.91
N LYS A 318 -3.30 -46.59 -19.22
CA LYS A 318 -3.00 -47.23 -17.94
C LYS A 318 -3.72 -46.44 -16.83
N ILE A 319 -4.80 -47.02 -16.35
CA ILE A 319 -5.48 -46.66 -15.11
C ILE A 319 -4.57 -47.02 -13.94
N TYR A 320 -4.12 -46.03 -13.17
CA TYR A 320 -3.59 -46.24 -11.83
C TYR A 320 -4.76 -46.23 -10.83
N THR A 321 -5.19 -47.41 -10.41
CA THR A 321 -6.01 -47.63 -9.22
C THR A 321 -5.10 -47.66 -7.99
N GLU A 322 -5.17 -46.64 -7.14
CA GLU A 322 -4.69 -46.73 -5.77
C GLU A 322 -5.87 -46.98 -4.81
N CYS A 323 -5.86 -48.19 -4.25
CA CYS A 323 -6.56 -48.55 -3.04
C CYS A 323 -5.96 -47.77 -1.86
N CYS A 324 -6.79 -47.07 -1.08
CA CYS A 324 -6.49 -46.81 0.32
C CYS A 324 -7.71 -47.07 1.18
N VAL A 325 -7.41 -47.80 2.25
CA VAL A 325 -8.29 -48.57 3.12
C VAL A 325 -8.99 -47.66 4.12
N ASN A 326 -10.31 -47.85 4.22
CA ASN A 326 -11.13 -47.34 5.31
C ASN A 326 -10.65 -47.89 6.65
N ASN A 327 -10.26 -47.02 7.58
CA ASN A 327 -10.27 -47.36 9.00
C ASN A 327 -11.08 -46.33 9.77
N SER A 328 -12.31 -46.74 10.08
CA SER A 328 -13.24 -46.04 10.93
C SER A 328 -12.99 -46.45 12.38
N ARG A 329 -12.73 -45.47 13.25
CA ARG A 329 -13.00 -45.61 14.69
C ARG A 329 -13.78 -44.40 15.17
N LYS A 330 -15.08 -44.66 15.33
CA LYS A 330 -16.03 -43.86 16.10
C LYS A 330 -15.60 -43.87 17.57
N SER A 331 -15.65 -42.71 18.23
CA SER A 331 -16.02 -42.66 19.63
C SER A 331 -16.93 -41.45 19.85
N ASN A 332 -18.13 -41.77 20.32
CA ASN A 332 -19.17 -40.85 20.74
C ASN A 332 -18.84 -40.34 22.14
N ILE A 333 -18.94 -39.04 22.38
CA ILE A 333 -19.28 -38.52 23.72
C ILE A 333 -20.34 -37.42 23.55
N CYS A 334 -21.48 -37.65 24.19
CA CYS A 334 -22.64 -36.77 24.24
C CYS A 334 -22.48 -35.66 25.29
N PHE A 335 -23.25 -34.61 25.05
CA PHE A 335 -23.55 -33.44 25.86
C PHE A 335 -23.87 -33.70 27.34
N ASN A 336 -23.53 -32.72 28.19
CA ASN A 336 -24.50 -32.16 29.14
C ASN A 336 -24.15 -30.70 29.52
N PRO A 337 -25.15 -29.80 29.72
CA PRO A 337 -24.96 -28.39 30.06
C PRO A 337 -25.24 -28.09 31.56
N LEU A 338 -24.44 -27.21 32.15
CA LEU A 338 -24.68 -26.49 33.42
C LEU A 338 -23.97 -25.13 33.21
N GLY A 339 -24.54 -23.94 33.42
CA GLY A 339 -25.58 -23.52 34.36
C GLY A 339 -24.92 -22.88 35.58
N CYS A 340 -25.27 -21.60 35.85
CA CYS A 340 -24.99 -20.76 37.02
C CYS A 340 -23.85 -19.72 36.93
N ASP A 341 -24.27 -18.46 36.72
CA ASP A 341 -24.20 -17.33 37.67
C ASP A 341 -22.95 -17.11 38.52
N GLY A 342 -22.45 -15.87 38.51
CA GLY A 342 -21.50 -15.39 39.51
C GLY A 342 -20.88 -14.05 39.17
N GLU A 343 -21.61 -12.98 39.49
CA GLU A 343 -21.08 -11.62 39.64
C GLU A 343 -19.89 -11.61 40.62
N THR A 344 -18.78 -10.96 40.25
CA THR A 344 -17.96 -10.22 41.23
C THR A 344 -17.24 -9.09 40.53
N ALA A 345 -17.61 -7.87 40.93
CA ALA A 345 -16.91 -6.63 40.67
C ALA A 345 -15.57 -6.62 41.43
N GLU A 346 -14.47 -6.33 40.74
CA GLU A 346 -13.23 -5.94 41.39
C GLU A 346 -12.82 -4.51 41.03
N ARG A 347 -12.49 -3.80 42.10
CA ARG A 347 -12.21 -2.38 42.22
C ARG A 347 -10.81 -2.07 41.69
N TYR A 348 -10.71 -1.01 40.89
CA TYR A 348 -9.46 -0.28 40.67
C TYR A 348 -9.04 0.46 41.95
N PRO A 349 -7.76 0.47 42.31
CA PRO A 349 -7.16 1.59 43.00
C PRO A 349 -6.47 2.52 42.00
N ARG A 350 -6.95 3.78 41.97
CA ARG A 350 -6.16 4.94 41.58
C ARG A 350 -5.12 5.19 42.67
N ASP A 351 -3.88 5.45 42.29
CA ASP A 351 -3.03 6.33 43.09
C ASP A 351 -2.13 7.18 42.19
N HIS A 352 -2.06 8.45 42.59
CA HIS A 352 -1.32 9.55 41.99
C HIS A 352 0.19 9.40 42.23
N LEU A 353 1.02 10.02 41.36
CA LEU A 353 2.05 10.98 41.80
C LEU A 353 2.69 11.71 40.61
N TYR A 354 2.49 13.02 40.62
CA TYR A 354 3.22 14.01 39.83
C TYR A 354 4.64 14.19 40.38
N THR A 355 5.65 14.14 39.52
CA THR A 355 6.92 14.84 39.77
C THR A 355 7.48 15.41 38.48
N THR A 356 7.54 16.74 38.41
CA THR A 356 8.36 17.51 37.46
C THR A 356 9.82 17.50 37.90
N PRO A 357 10.76 17.70 36.95
CA PRO A 357 11.90 18.56 37.28
C PRO A 357 12.24 19.57 36.18
N LYS A 358 12.21 20.83 36.62
CA LYS A 358 13.23 21.89 36.50
C LYS A 358 14.03 22.03 35.20
N ASN A 359 13.81 23.21 34.61
CA ASN A 359 14.69 24.04 33.78
C ASN A 359 16.20 23.83 33.98
N ILE A 360 16.92 23.68 32.87
CA ILE A 360 18.31 24.11 32.72
C ILE A 360 18.41 24.96 31.46
N VAL A 361 18.88 26.19 31.65
CA VAL A 361 19.18 27.20 30.63
C VAL A 361 20.68 27.11 30.32
N TYR A 362 21.05 27.06 29.04
CA TYR A 362 22.35 27.52 28.57
C TYR A 362 22.23 28.21 27.21
N ASN A 363 22.69 29.48 27.18
CA ASN A 363 22.91 30.29 26.00
C ASN A 363 24.18 29.85 25.25
N LYS A 364 24.16 29.93 23.91
CA LYS A 364 25.09 30.73 23.09
C LYS A 364 24.72 30.66 21.59
N PRO A 365 24.79 31.78 20.85
CA PRO A 365 24.58 31.80 19.41
C PRO A 365 25.88 31.43 18.67
N VAL A 366 25.74 30.70 17.56
CA VAL A 366 26.82 30.48 16.59
C VAL A 366 26.52 31.38 15.39
N ASP A 367 27.38 32.38 15.18
CA ASP A 367 27.45 33.17 13.95
C ASP A 367 27.98 32.29 12.82
N ILE A 368 27.24 32.22 11.70
CA ILE A 368 27.75 31.71 10.43
C ILE A 368 27.60 32.81 9.39
N SER A 369 28.73 33.46 9.11
CA SER A 369 28.92 34.34 7.96
C SER A 369 29.03 33.50 6.68
N LEU A 370 28.16 33.76 5.70
CA LEU A 370 28.29 33.22 4.34
C LEU A 370 28.92 34.27 3.43
N ASN A 371 30.09 33.91 2.90
CA ASN A 371 30.83 34.65 1.89
C ASN A 371 30.07 34.66 0.56
N LYS A 372 30.00 35.85 -0.05
CA LYS A 372 29.67 36.06 -1.46
C LYS A 372 30.91 35.81 -2.31
N GLU A 373 30.79 34.96 -3.34
CA GLU A 373 31.58 35.09 -4.56
C GLU A 373 30.67 34.93 -5.79
N LYS A 374 30.99 35.73 -6.81
CA LYS A 374 30.41 35.83 -8.15
C LYS A 374 30.68 34.53 -8.93
N GLU A 375 30.10 34.20 -10.08
CA GLU A 375 29.79 34.97 -11.30
C GLU A 375 29.07 33.99 -12.26
N GLY A 376 28.22 34.48 -13.16
CA GLY A 376 27.59 33.64 -14.18
C GLY A 376 26.44 34.34 -14.89
N ASP A 377 26.75 34.93 -16.05
CA ASP A 377 25.82 35.64 -16.92
C ASP A 377 24.73 34.71 -17.49
N ILE A 378 23.47 35.09 -17.34
CA ILE A 378 22.36 34.53 -18.13
C ILE A 378 21.52 35.70 -18.67
N TYR A 379 21.50 35.81 -20.00
CA TYR A 379 20.68 36.75 -20.74
C TYR A 379 19.21 36.30 -20.73
N PHE A 380 18.28 37.21 -20.40
CA PHE A 380 16.87 37.03 -20.71
C PHE A 380 16.39 38.12 -21.67
N VAL A 381 15.92 37.64 -22.82
CA VAL A 381 15.25 38.40 -23.87
C VAL A 381 13.91 38.90 -23.34
N LYS A 382 13.65 40.19 -23.56
CA LYS A 382 12.41 40.87 -23.21
C LYS A 382 11.36 40.61 -24.29
N GLU A 383 10.44 39.69 -24.05
CA GLU A 383 9.19 39.62 -24.82
C GLU A 383 8.06 40.32 -24.08
N ARG A 384 7.49 41.33 -24.76
CA ARG A 384 6.21 41.94 -24.44
C ARG A 384 5.11 41.04 -24.99
N SER A 385 4.24 40.56 -24.11
CA SER A 385 2.78 40.63 -24.21
C SER A 385 2.16 39.45 -23.45
N GLY A 386 1.26 39.78 -22.53
CA GLY A 386 0.47 38.81 -21.78
C GLY A 386 -0.70 39.55 -21.17
N TYR A 387 -1.87 39.39 -21.77
CA TYR A 387 -3.12 39.97 -21.33
C TYR A 387 -3.44 39.50 -19.90
N LYS A 388 -3.63 40.44 -18.97
CA LYS A 388 -4.33 40.18 -17.71
C LYS A 388 -5.83 40.11 -18.02
N GLN A 389 -6.46 38.98 -17.78
CA GLN A 389 -7.91 38.96 -17.56
C GLN A 389 -8.17 39.58 -16.18
N VAL A 390 -8.70 40.79 -16.21
CA VAL A 390 -9.18 41.53 -15.05
C VAL A 390 -10.70 41.36 -15.06
N LEU A 391 -11.26 40.63 -14.09
CA LEU A 391 -12.71 40.62 -13.88
C LEU A 391 -13.05 41.73 -12.87
N CYS A 392 -13.05 42.97 -13.33
CA CYS A 392 -13.64 44.08 -12.59
C CYS A 392 -15.17 44.01 -12.74
N ILE A 393 -15.91 43.92 -11.64
CA ILE A 393 -17.32 44.32 -11.63
C ILE A 393 -17.49 45.38 -10.54
N THR A 394 -17.44 46.64 -10.97
CA THR A 394 -17.92 47.79 -10.20
C THR A 394 -19.44 47.86 -10.32
N GLU A 395 -20.12 48.03 -9.19
CA GLU A 395 -21.53 48.43 -9.14
C GLU A 395 -21.72 49.73 -9.91
N ILE A 396 -22.57 49.72 -10.95
CA ILE A 396 -23.18 50.93 -11.48
C ILE A 396 -24.64 50.93 -11.02
N VAL A 397 -24.91 51.76 -10.01
CA VAL A 397 -26.25 52.12 -9.57
C VAL A 397 -26.75 53.29 -10.43
N SER A 398 -27.81 53.01 -11.20
CA SER A 398 -28.86 53.88 -11.76
C SER A 398 -28.55 55.26 -12.40
N GLY A 399 -29.08 55.46 -13.60
CA GLY A 399 -29.38 56.78 -14.17
C GLY A 399 -30.15 56.68 -15.49
N SER A 400 -31.41 57.12 -15.49
CA SER A 400 -32.33 57.09 -16.65
C SER A 400 -32.02 58.18 -17.69
N THR A 401 -32.38 57.96 -18.97
CA THR A 401 -33.35 58.78 -19.77
C THR A 401 -33.45 58.26 -21.22
N ASP A 402 -34.70 58.07 -21.67
CA ASP A 402 -35.33 58.25 -23.00
C ASP A 402 -34.64 57.92 -24.34
N GLY A 403 -35.40 57.28 -25.25
CA GLY A 403 -35.20 57.47 -26.70
C GLY A 403 -35.68 56.39 -27.71
N ARG A 404 -37.00 56.31 -27.94
CA ARG A 404 -37.76 55.91 -29.17
C ARG A 404 -37.13 55.10 -30.35
N THR A 405 -37.72 53.91 -30.58
CA THR A 405 -38.33 53.34 -31.84
C THR A 405 -37.42 52.90 -33.04
N PRO A 406 -37.95 52.20 -34.09
CA PRO A 406 -37.82 50.73 -34.26
C PRO A 406 -37.24 50.32 -35.65
N PHE A 407 -36.93 49.03 -35.92
CA PHE A 407 -37.17 48.34 -37.21
C PHE A 407 -36.61 46.90 -37.24
N ASN A 408 -37.39 46.01 -37.87
CA ASN A 408 -37.12 44.63 -38.30
C ASN A 408 -35.84 44.51 -39.16
N THR A 409 -35.06 43.43 -39.27
CA THR A 409 -35.37 42.02 -39.63
C THR A 409 -34.04 41.20 -39.60
N PRO A 410 -34.05 39.85 -39.74
CA PRO A 410 -32.97 38.96 -39.33
C PRO A 410 -31.98 38.62 -40.46
N LYS A 411 -30.73 38.26 -40.11
CA LYS A 411 -29.84 37.43 -40.92
C LYS A 411 -28.71 36.80 -40.08
N MET A 412 -28.52 35.50 -40.34
CA MET A 412 -27.37 34.63 -39.99
C MET A 412 -26.06 35.27 -40.52
N ASP A 413 -24.86 35.07 -39.98
CA ASP A 413 -24.16 33.83 -39.64
C ASP A 413 -22.99 34.12 -38.67
N SER A 414 -22.47 33.04 -38.09
CA SER A 414 -21.03 32.75 -37.87
C SER A 414 -20.45 32.82 -36.45
N HIS A 415 -19.85 31.67 -36.10
CA HIS A 415 -18.76 31.43 -35.15
C HIS A 415 -18.96 31.82 -33.68
N GLU A 416 -19.54 30.89 -32.91
CA GLU A 416 -19.30 30.79 -31.47
C GLU A 416 -17.88 30.23 -31.24
N SER A 417 -16.98 31.13 -30.84
CA SER A 417 -15.80 30.78 -30.07
C SER A 417 -16.25 30.39 -28.65
N TYR A 418 -16.03 29.13 -28.28
CA TYR A 418 -16.16 28.68 -26.90
C TYR A 418 -15.13 29.44 -26.05
N THR A 419 -15.59 30.41 -25.28
CA THR A 419 -14.85 30.96 -24.16
C THR A 419 -15.24 30.18 -22.92
N SER A 420 -14.23 29.71 -22.19
CA SER A 420 -14.35 29.05 -20.89
C SER A 420 -15.22 29.88 -19.95
N SER A 421 -16.48 29.50 -19.77
CA SER A 421 -17.34 30.04 -18.71
C SER A 421 -17.03 29.29 -17.42
N ASP A 422 -15.93 29.65 -16.77
CA ASP A 422 -15.55 29.14 -15.46
C ASP A 422 -16.53 29.65 -14.39
N TYR A 423 -17.30 28.68 -13.88
CA TYR A 423 -18.07 28.63 -12.63
C TYR A 423 -18.80 29.91 -12.19
N SER A 424 -20.11 29.88 -12.39
CA SER A 424 -21.04 30.88 -11.85
C SER A 424 -20.95 30.98 -10.33
N LYS A 425 -20.99 32.24 -9.89
CA LYS A 425 -21.25 32.84 -8.57
C LYS A 425 -22.38 32.22 -7.69
N GLY A 426 -22.80 30.98 -7.93
CA GLY A 426 -24.00 30.33 -7.36
C GLY A 426 -23.78 29.40 -6.17
N ASP A 427 -22.53 29.03 -5.85
CA ASP A 427 -22.27 28.08 -4.76
C ASP A 427 -22.21 28.77 -3.37
N PHE A 428 -22.01 30.09 -3.30
CA PHE A 428 -21.89 30.81 -2.03
C PHE A 428 -22.72 32.11 -2.02
N ASP A 429 -23.43 32.35 -0.92
CA ASP A 429 -24.11 33.62 -0.69
C ASP A 429 -23.14 34.73 -0.24
N ILE A 430 -23.60 35.99 -0.26
CA ILE A 430 -22.78 37.16 0.09
C ILE A 430 -22.26 37.09 1.54
N THR A 431 -23.01 36.49 2.46
CA THR A 431 -22.62 36.35 3.86
C THR A 431 -21.48 35.34 3.98
N GLN A 432 -21.57 34.21 3.27
CA GLN A 432 -20.52 33.21 3.20
C GLN A 432 -19.24 33.77 2.57
N ILE A 433 -19.35 34.56 1.50
CA ILE A 433 -18.19 35.22 0.88
C ILE A 433 -17.48 36.15 1.89
N LYS A 434 -18.24 36.92 2.68
CA LYS A 434 -17.67 37.79 3.72
C LYS A 434 -16.95 36.99 4.81
N ASP A 435 -17.51 35.85 5.24
CA ASP A 435 -16.82 34.97 6.20
C ASP A 435 -15.53 34.40 5.60
N ILE A 436 -15.58 33.86 4.37
CA ILE A 436 -14.41 33.33 3.66
C ILE A 436 -13.29 34.37 3.59
N ILE A 437 -13.61 35.62 3.21
CA ILE A 437 -12.63 36.72 3.18
C ILE A 437 -12.06 36.97 4.59
N SER A 438 -12.89 36.95 5.64
CA SER A 438 -12.44 37.13 7.02
C SER A 438 -11.49 35.99 7.46
N LYS A 439 -11.80 34.74 7.11
CA LYS A 439 -10.92 33.59 7.40
C LYS A 439 -9.61 33.67 6.61
N ALA A 440 -9.65 34.02 5.34
CA ALA A 440 -8.45 34.21 4.53
C ALA A 440 -7.51 35.26 5.16
N LYS A 441 -8.06 36.38 5.64
CA LYS A 441 -7.30 37.40 6.39
C LYS A 441 -6.66 36.86 7.68
N ASN A 442 -7.27 35.86 8.32
CA ASN A 442 -6.75 35.19 9.51
C ASN A 442 -5.75 34.06 9.20
N GLY A 443 -5.27 33.95 7.97
CA GLY A 443 -4.24 32.99 7.55
C GLY A 443 -4.76 31.61 7.17
N TYR A 444 -6.07 31.44 6.96
CA TYR A 444 -6.63 30.21 6.40
C TYR A 444 -6.50 30.23 4.89
N ASN A 445 -5.66 29.35 4.35
CA ASN A 445 -5.30 29.31 2.93
C ASN A 445 -6.17 28.35 2.11
N PHE A 446 -7.02 27.55 2.79
CA PHE A 446 -7.82 26.52 2.14
C PHE A 446 -9.25 26.52 2.69
N LEU A 447 -10.21 26.35 1.77
CA LEU A 447 -11.61 26.05 2.05
C LEU A 447 -11.93 24.67 1.48
N ILE A 448 -12.41 23.77 2.33
CA ILE A 448 -12.90 22.44 1.97
C ILE A 448 -14.41 22.48 2.19
N SER A 449 -15.16 22.42 1.10
CA SER A 449 -16.63 22.40 1.13
C SER A 449 -17.13 20.97 1.03
N SER A 450 -18.06 20.60 1.89
CA SER A 450 -18.67 19.27 1.98
C SER A 450 -20.16 19.39 2.27
N ASN A 451 -20.90 18.30 2.13
CA ASN A 451 -22.28 18.17 2.57
C ASN A 451 -22.45 18.37 4.10
N PHE A 452 -21.36 18.27 4.87
CA PHE A 452 -21.31 18.52 6.31
C PHE A 452 -20.89 19.94 6.68
N GLY A 453 -20.80 20.84 5.70
CA GLY A 453 -20.44 22.24 5.89
C GLY A 453 -19.02 22.57 5.43
N ASN A 454 -18.63 23.83 5.68
CA ASN A 454 -17.36 24.39 5.24
C ASN A 454 -16.29 24.25 6.32
N ILE A 455 -15.10 23.86 5.88
CA ILE A 455 -13.93 23.64 6.70
C ILE A 455 -12.83 24.56 6.20
N PHE A 456 -12.27 25.36 7.10
CA PHE A 456 -11.15 26.25 6.80
C PHE A 456 -9.86 25.68 7.39
N SER A 457 -8.78 25.66 6.60
CA SER A 457 -7.47 25.20 7.03
C SER A 457 -6.34 26.16 6.65
N LYS A 458 -5.31 26.24 7.50
CA LYS A 458 -4.10 27.02 7.22
C LYS A 458 -3.16 26.28 6.26
N SER A 459 -3.08 24.96 6.37
CA SER A 459 -2.30 24.11 5.47
C SER A 459 -3.09 22.91 5.01
N LEU A 460 -2.82 22.47 3.78
CA LEU A 460 -3.34 21.24 3.20
C LEU A 460 -2.17 20.28 2.97
N ILE A 461 -2.24 19.10 3.58
CA ILE A 461 -1.36 17.98 3.28
C ILE A 461 -2.17 17.03 2.41
N ASP A 462 -1.84 17.01 1.13
CA ASP A 462 -2.36 15.99 0.22
C ASP A 462 -1.36 14.84 0.20
N SER A 463 -1.83 13.63 0.51
CA SER A 463 -1.02 12.43 0.39
C SER A 463 -0.57 12.35 -1.06
N ALA A 464 0.73 12.57 -1.31
CA ALA A 464 1.21 12.67 -2.67
C ALA A 464 1.07 11.33 -3.40
N THR A 465 0.01 11.20 -4.18
CA THR A 465 -0.21 10.05 -5.05
C THR A 465 0.56 10.28 -6.34
N THR A 466 1.24 9.25 -6.81
CA THR A 466 1.69 9.22 -8.20
C THR A 466 0.72 8.35 -8.98
N PRO A 467 0.33 8.76 -10.19
CA PRO A 467 -0.40 7.89 -11.10
C PRO A 467 0.33 6.56 -11.16
N SER A 468 -0.42 5.49 -10.89
CA SER A 468 0.15 4.15 -10.92
C SER A 468 -0.24 3.46 -12.21
N ASN A 469 0.71 2.80 -12.84
CA ASN A 469 0.43 1.88 -13.93
C ASN A 469 0.25 0.46 -13.38
N VAL A 470 -0.33 0.31 -12.19
CA VAL A 470 -0.55 -1.02 -11.58
C VAL A 470 -1.95 -1.50 -11.91
N PHE A 471 -2.03 -2.62 -12.60
CA PHE A 471 -3.27 -3.30 -12.94
C PHE A 471 -3.50 -4.46 -11.99
N VAL A 472 -4.71 -4.56 -11.47
CA VAL A 472 -5.13 -5.61 -10.54
C VAL A 472 -6.22 -6.43 -11.18
N ARG A 473 -6.10 -7.76 -11.12
CA ARG A 473 -7.19 -8.69 -11.44
C ARG A 473 -7.46 -9.57 -10.23
N VAL A 474 -8.71 -9.54 -9.78
CA VAL A 474 -9.18 -10.24 -8.59
C VAL A 474 -10.09 -11.37 -9.01
N LEU A 475 -9.71 -12.59 -8.61
CA LEU A 475 -10.45 -13.80 -8.91
C LEU A 475 -10.97 -14.40 -7.62
N ASN A 476 -12.22 -14.87 -7.63
CA ASN A 476 -12.72 -15.82 -6.64
C ASN A 476 -12.86 -17.18 -7.32
N VAL A 477 -12.14 -18.21 -6.86
CA VAL A 477 -12.07 -19.52 -7.53
C VAL A 477 -12.46 -20.67 -6.60
N LYS A 478 -12.95 -21.77 -7.17
CA LYS A 478 -13.32 -23.00 -6.43
C LYS A 478 -12.13 -23.89 -6.06
N GLU A 479 -11.04 -23.79 -6.79
CA GLU A 479 -9.89 -24.68 -6.66
C GLU A 479 -8.68 -23.95 -6.10
N LYS A 480 -7.94 -24.63 -5.22
CA LYS A 480 -6.65 -24.15 -4.75
C LYS A 480 -5.64 -24.18 -5.91
N LEU A 481 -4.75 -23.20 -5.97
CA LEU A 481 -3.67 -23.16 -6.96
C LEU A 481 -2.48 -24.03 -6.54
N ILE A 482 -1.67 -23.51 -5.62
CA ILE A 482 -0.43 -24.13 -5.14
C ILE A 482 -0.62 -24.53 -3.68
N GLN A 483 -0.95 -23.54 -2.84
CA GLN A 483 -1.25 -23.70 -1.42
C GLN A 483 -2.51 -22.93 -1.05
N LYS A 484 -3.03 -23.15 0.17
CA LYS A 484 -4.21 -22.44 0.67
C LYS A 484 -3.97 -20.92 0.79
N ARG A 485 -2.80 -20.56 1.31
CA ARG A 485 -2.39 -19.17 1.55
C ARG A 485 -0.97 -19.02 1.06
N PHE A 486 -0.75 -18.15 0.10
CA PHE A 486 0.60 -17.88 -0.37
C PHE A 486 0.69 -16.51 -1.01
N PHE A 487 1.91 -15.97 -0.97
CA PHE A 487 2.33 -14.88 -1.82
C PHE A 487 3.35 -15.42 -2.82
N ALA A 488 3.34 -14.93 -4.06
CA ALA A 488 4.32 -15.31 -5.05
C ALA A 488 4.63 -14.18 -6.02
N PHE A 489 5.86 -14.18 -6.54
CA PHE A 489 6.20 -13.51 -7.79
C PHE A 489 6.09 -14.50 -8.93
N LEU A 490 5.28 -14.19 -9.94
CA LEU A 490 5.17 -14.94 -11.19
C LEU A 490 5.91 -14.19 -12.29
N TYR A 491 6.92 -14.79 -12.89
CA TYR A 491 7.58 -14.27 -14.08
C TYR A 491 6.97 -14.92 -15.33
N ASN A 492 6.37 -14.12 -16.20
CA ASN A 492 5.72 -14.62 -17.42
C ASN A 492 6.63 -14.59 -18.67
N GLY A 493 7.93 -14.36 -18.48
CA GLY A 493 8.90 -14.17 -19.57
C GLY A 493 9.14 -12.70 -19.95
N THR A 494 8.28 -11.78 -19.52
CA THR A 494 8.39 -10.35 -19.84
C THR A 494 8.35 -9.44 -18.61
N SER A 495 7.53 -9.77 -17.63
CA SER A 495 7.28 -8.97 -16.44
C SER A 495 6.98 -9.88 -15.24
N PHE A 496 7.12 -9.32 -14.05
CA PHE A 496 6.64 -9.98 -12.82
C PHE A 496 5.18 -9.61 -12.54
N ILE A 497 4.47 -10.59 -11.99
CA ILE A 497 3.11 -10.47 -11.50
C ILE A 497 3.13 -10.90 -10.04
N ARG A 498 2.63 -10.05 -9.15
CA ARG A 498 2.45 -10.39 -7.74
C ARG A 498 1.16 -11.18 -7.60
N VAL A 499 1.24 -12.35 -6.98
CA VAL A 499 0.12 -13.27 -6.79
C VAL A 499 -0.09 -13.46 -5.29
N LEU A 500 -1.25 -13.03 -4.79
CA LEU A 500 -1.67 -13.28 -3.42
C LEU A 500 -2.90 -14.18 -3.43
N SER A 501 -2.81 -15.34 -2.78
CA SER A 501 -3.94 -16.26 -2.62
C SER A 501 -4.32 -16.38 -1.15
N ILE A 502 -5.62 -16.25 -0.87
CA ILE A 502 -6.20 -16.36 0.46
C ILE A 502 -7.41 -17.31 0.39
N ASP A 503 -7.42 -18.33 1.23
CA ASP A 503 -8.51 -19.30 1.29
C ASP A 503 -9.65 -18.85 2.21
N SER A 504 -10.82 -19.45 2.01
CA SER A 504 -12.03 -19.17 2.79
C SER A 504 -11.93 -19.34 4.31
N SER A 505 -10.95 -20.08 4.85
CA SER A 505 -10.75 -20.16 6.30
C SER A 505 -10.35 -18.81 6.93
N SER A 506 -9.94 -17.85 6.10
CA SER A 506 -9.74 -16.46 6.51
C SER A 506 -11.03 -15.67 6.71
N ARG A 507 -12.17 -16.18 6.22
CA ARG A 507 -13.47 -15.49 6.11
C ARG A 507 -13.49 -14.31 5.13
N CYS A 508 -12.48 -14.16 4.27
CA CYS A 508 -12.49 -13.13 3.21
C CYS A 508 -13.38 -13.52 2.01
N CYS A 509 -13.75 -14.80 1.89
CA CYS A 509 -14.63 -15.31 0.83
C CYS A 509 -15.48 -16.50 1.31
N ARG A 510 -16.38 -16.96 0.45
CA ARG A 510 -17.29 -18.09 0.70
C ARG A 510 -16.52 -19.37 1.03
N GLU A 511 -17.10 -20.22 1.88
CA GLU A 511 -16.50 -21.50 2.25
C GLU A 511 -16.16 -22.36 1.03
N GLY A 512 -14.96 -22.94 1.02
CA GLY A 512 -14.46 -23.77 -0.08
C GLY A 512 -13.93 -22.99 -1.29
N THR A 513 -13.82 -21.66 -1.21
CA THR A 513 -13.27 -20.84 -2.30
C THR A 513 -11.96 -20.17 -1.91
N PHE A 514 -11.30 -19.55 -2.89
CA PHE A 514 -10.03 -18.83 -2.75
C PHE A 514 -10.13 -17.48 -3.47
N VAL A 515 -9.73 -16.39 -2.80
CA VAL A 515 -9.51 -15.10 -3.45
C VAL A 515 -8.08 -15.04 -3.92
N ILE A 516 -7.87 -14.66 -5.17
CA ILE A 516 -6.56 -14.48 -5.78
C ILE A 516 -6.47 -13.06 -6.31
N TYR A 517 -5.47 -12.33 -5.85
CA TYR A 517 -5.10 -11.03 -6.39
C TYR A 517 -3.88 -11.20 -7.31
N LEU A 518 -3.98 -10.67 -8.52
CA LEU A 518 -2.91 -10.61 -9.50
C LEU A 518 -2.60 -9.14 -9.76
N LEU A 519 -1.39 -8.68 -9.39
CA LEU A 519 -0.97 -7.30 -9.62
C LEU A 519 0.17 -7.28 -10.62
N LYS A 520 0.05 -6.44 -11.66
CA LYS A 520 1.03 -6.32 -12.73
C LYS A 520 1.29 -4.85 -13.05
N ASN A 521 2.55 -4.48 -13.21
CA ASN A 521 2.91 -3.11 -13.58
C ASN A 521 2.87 -2.97 -15.11
N ASP A 522 2.55 -1.77 -15.56
CA ASP A 522 2.62 -1.28 -16.94
C ASP A 522 1.72 -1.99 -17.97
N SER A 523 0.99 -3.04 -17.57
CA SER A 523 0.05 -3.74 -18.46
C SER A 523 -1.03 -4.51 -17.69
N LYS A 524 -2.19 -4.72 -18.34
CA LYS A 524 -3.28 -5.54 -17.82
C LYS A 524 -2.87 -7.01 -17.62
N VAL A 525 -3.49 -7.65 -16.63
CA VAL A 525 -3.39 -9.10 -16.40
C VAL A 525 -4.30 -9.83 -17.38
N ASP A 526 -3.71 -10.53 -18.35
CA ASP A 526 -4.46 -11.17 -19.43
C ASP A 526 -4.71 -12.67 -19.19
N ASP A 527 -5.47 -13.31 -20.09
CA ASP A 527 -5.79 -14.74 -19.97
C ASP A 527 -4.57 -15.67 -20.15
N ARG A 528 -3.44 -15.19 -20.70
CA ARG A 528 -2.19 -15.98 -20.78
C ARG A 528 -1.55 -16.07 -19.41
N ASP A 529 -1.56 -14.97 -18.65
CA ASP A 529 -1.09 -14.94 -17.26
C ASP A 529 -1.89 -15.94 -16.39
N LEU A 530 -3.21 -16.04 -16.60
CA LEU A 530 -4.06 -17.03 -15.90
C LEU A 530 -3.73 -18.48 -16.25
N LYS A 531 -3.39 -18.75 -17.52
CA LYS A 531 -3.01 -20.10 -17.98
C LYS A 531 -1.70 -20.58 -17.32
N LEU A 532 -0.73 -19.69 -17.09
CA LEU A 532 0.51 -20.01 -16.37
C LEU A 532 0.24 -20.47 -14.92
N LEU A 533 -0.79 -19.91 -14.29
CA LEU A 533 -1.26 -20.34 -12.97
C LEU A 533 -2.19 -21.56 -13.02
N LYS A 534 -2.43 -22.13 -14.20
CA LYS A 534 -3.36 -23.25 -14.44
C LYS A 534 -4.78 -22.96 -13.96
N ILE A 535 -5.22 -21.70 -14.04
CA ILE A 535 -6.57 -21.29 -13.67
C ILE A 535 -7.51 -21.54 -14.84
N HIS A 536 -8.42 -22.50 -14.67
CA HIS A 536 -9.46 -22.77 -15.67
C HIS A 536 -10.68 -21.87 -15.46
N LYS A 537 -11.21 -21.29 -16.56
CA LYS A 537 -12.38 -20.38 -16.52
C LYS A 537 -13.62 -20.99 -15.86
N CYS A 538 -13.82 -22.31 -15.93
CA CYS A 538 -14.93 -23.00 -15.26
C CYS A 538 -14.86 -22.92 -13.72
N ASN A 539 -13.66 -22.74 -13.15
CA ASN A 539 -13.44 -22.66 -11.71
C ASN A 539 -13.53 -21.24 -11.16
N VAL A 540 -13.54 -20.24 -12.05
CA VAL A 540 -13.67 -18.83 -11.69
C VAL A 540 -15.13 -18.52 -11.38
N ILE A 541 -15.40 -18.14 -10.13
CA ILE A 541 -16.71 -17.70 -9.62
C ILE A 541 -16.90 -16.21 -9.86
N SER A 542 -15.86 -15.40 -9.63
CA SER A 542 -15.84 -13.96 -9.87
C SER A 542 -14.50 -13.55 -10.45
N ASP A 543 -14.51 -12.53 -11.30
CA ASP A 543 -13.39 -12.03 -12.10
C ASP A 543 -13.62 -10.55 -12.38
N VAL A 544 -12.84 -9.72 -11.70
CA VAL A 544 -12.89 -8.26 -11.77
C VAL A 544 -11.47 -7.77 -12.02
N SER A 545 -11.30 -6.85 -12.97
CA SER A 545 -10.05 -6.17 -13.24
C SER A 545 -10.22 -4.67 -13.04
N PHE A 546 -9.17 -3.98 -12.61
CA PHE A 546 -9.13 -2.52 -12.51
C PHE A 546 -7.69 -2.03 -12.55
N GLN A 547 -7.52 -0.74 -12.79
CA GLN A 547 -6.24 -0.05 -12.62
C GLN A 547 -6.25 0.70 -11.30
N ILE A 548 -5.12 0.72 -10.60
CA ILE A 548 -4.95 1.58 -9.43
C ILE A 548 -4.60 2.99 -9.94
N ASN A 549 -5.46 3.96 -9.67
CA ASN A 549 -5.27 5.34 -10.10
C ASN A 549 -4.16 6.03 -9.31
N GLU A 550 -4.15 5.79 -8.00
CA GLU A 550 -3.28 6.47 -7.06
C GLU A 550 -2.52 5.43 -6.23
N VAL A 551 -1.21 5.32 -6.45
CA VAL A 551 -0.35 4.60 -5.52
C VAL A 551 0.37 5.63 -4.67
N LEU A 552 0.20 5.51 -3.35
CA LEU A 552 1.10 6.16 -2.40
C LEU A 552 2.52 5.79 -2.81
N ARG A 553 3.40 6.79 -2.97
CA ARG A 553 4.84 6.52 -3.08
C ARG A 553 5.26 5.81 -1.80
N TYR A 554 5.25 4.49 -1.85
CA TYR A 554 6.25 3.76 -1.12
C TYR A 554 7.58 4.25 -1.66
N SER A 555 8.24 5.10 -0.88
CA SER A 555 9.63 4.80 -0.61
C SER A 555 9.61 3.40 0.01
N SER A 556 9.86 2.40 -0.82
CA SER A 556 10.45 1.16 -0.34
C SER A 556 11.62 1.55 0.56
N ASN A 557 11.37 1.57 1.87
CA ASN A 557 12.33 1.81 2.95
C ASN A 557 11.88 1.09 4.20
#